data_AF-A0A5N3R1E0-F1
#
_entry.id   AF-A0A5N3R1E0-F1
#
_cell.length_a   1.000
_cell.length_b   1.000
_cell.length_c   1.000
_cell.angle_alpha   90.00
_cell.angle_beta   90.00
_cell.angle_gamma   90.00
#
_symmetry.space_group_name_H-M   'P 1'
#
loop_
_entity.id
_entity.type
_entity.pdbx_description
1 polymer ?
#
loop_
_entity_poly.entity_id
_entity_poly.type
_entity_poly.pdbx_seq_one_letter_code
_entity_poly.pdbx_strand_id
1 'polypeptide(L)'
;MKFSSTLCLSFALLFSHAAPASESWWFRAVFNSDLSAPDTASLMHDAELFDCGEEEGTLLCSDETNYYDLKVFVELELMEGKVSLTRLSLPNSKLNDTKAQLYLRKDGLQLKSATINGVTFDVLKELELADEQGDSPQSVDQALVTFLNTTPSSISPLDSNKSLVWHWPDNEAALVMMRHQDQEIIIELTRDMVNQ
;
A
#
# COMPACT_ATOMS: atom_id res chain seq x y z
N MET A 1 37.59 13.29 -61.24
CA MET A 1 37.68 14.11 -60.00
C MET A 1 36.35 13.97 -59.28
N LYS A 2 36.40 13.52 -58.02
CA LYS A 2 35.25 13.05 -57.23
C LYS A 2 34.57 14.24 -56.54
N PHE A 3 33.25 14.39 -56.68
CA PHE A 3 32.46 15.31 -55.86
C PHE A 3 31.88 14.56 -54.66
N SER A 4 32.22 15.05 -53.48
CA SER A 4 31.85 14.53 -52.17
C SER A 4 30.39 14.85 -51.87
N SER A 5 29.59 13.84 -51.56
CA SER A 5 28.23 13.98 -51.05
C SER A 5 28.25 13.72 -49.54
N THR A 6 28.35 14.79 -48.76
CA THR A 6 28.25 14.70 -47.29
C THR A 6 26.77 14.80 -46.91
N LEU A 7 26.10 13.66 -46.79
CA LEU A 7 24.73 13.56 -46.28
C LEU A 7 24.78 13.71 -44.75
N CYS A 8 24.41 14.88 -44.24
CA CYS A 8 24.28 15.14 -42.81
C CYS A 8 23.08 14.34 -42.26
N LEU A 9 23.35 13.16 -41.69
CA LEU A 9 22.37 12.40 -40.90
C LEU A 9 22.06 13.16 -39.62
N SER A 10 20.91 13.85 -39.61
CA SER A 10 20.33 14.47 -38.42
C SER A 10 19.76 13.37 -37.53
N PHE A 11 20.55 12.89 -36.57
CA PHE A 11 20.06 11.98 -35.53
C PHE A 11 19.26 12.82 -34.52
N ALA A 12 17.94 12.91 -34.74
CA ALA A 12 17.02 13.51 -33.79
C ALA A 12 16.99 12.62 -32.53
N LEU A 13 17.74 13.05 -31.51
CA LEU A 13 17.65 12.51 -30.15
C LEU A 13 16.24 12.84 -29.62
N LEU A 14 15.33 11.89 -29.76
CA LEU A 14 14.10 11.84 -28.96
C LEU A 14 14.53 11.54 -27.52
N PHE A 15 14.87 12.60 -26.78
CA PHE A 15 14.90 12.52 -25.32
C PHE A 15 13.47 12.35 -24.84
N SER A 16 13.02 11.10 -24.80
CA SER A 16 11.87 10.71 -23.99
C SER A 16 12.16 11.16 -22.56
N HIS A 17 11.55 12.27 -22.16
CA HIS A 17 11.48 12.63 -20.76
C HIS A 17 10.59 11.58 -20.11
N ALA A 18 11.22 10.53 -19.56
CA ALA A 18 10.59 9.76 -18.52
C ALA A 18 10.42 10.75 -17.37
N ALA A 19 9.22 11.33 -17.24
CA ALA A 19 8.83 11.92 -15.98
C ALA A 19 8.98 10.78 -14.96
N PRO A 20 9.80 10.92 -13.90
CA PRO A 20 9.63 10.03 -12.77
C PRO A 20 8.15 10.16 -12.40
N ALA A 21 7.41 9.06 -12.41
CA ALA A 21 6.11 9.05 -11.77
C ALA A 21 6.40 9.54 -10.35
N SER A 22 5.97 10.76 -10.03
CA SER A 22 6.23 11.34 -8.73
C SER A 22 5.53 10.44 -7.73
N GLU A 23 6.30 9.57 -7.10
CA GLU A 23 5.82 8.73 -6.02
C GLU A 23 5.21 9.63 -4.96
N SER A 24 4.07 9.22 -4.44
CA SER A 24 3.31 9.99 -3.45
C SER A 24 4.20 10.22 -2.23
N TRP A 25 4.63 11.46 -2.04
CA TRP A 25 5.66 11.84 -1.08
C TRP A 25 5.25 11.42 0.35
N TRP A 26 3.96 11.50 0.67
CA TRP A 26 3.37 11.12 1.96
C TRP A 26 3.51 9.61 2.24
N PHE A 27 3.42 8.76 1.21
CA PHE A 27 3.57 7.32 1.40
C PHE A 27 5.00 7.00 1.86
N ARG A 28 6.03 7.57 1.23
CA ARG A 28 7.40 7.40 1.72
C ARG A 28 7.64 8.13 3.04
N ALA A 29 7.12 9.34 3.25
CA ALA A 29 7.36 10.08 4.49
C ALA A 29 6.79 9.35 5.72
N VAL A 30 5.64 8.70 5.57
CA VAL A 30 4.96 7.95 6.63
C VAL A 30 5.41 6.49 6.71
N PHE A 31 5.76 5.87 5.57
CA PHE A 31 6.07 4.43 5.48
C PHE A 31 7.51 4.11 5.10
N ASN A 32 8.44 5.08 5.21
CA ASN A 32 9.86 4.74 5.07
C ASN A 32 10.24 3.69 6.13
N SER A 33 11.25 2.89 5.83
CA SER A 33 11.89 1.99 6.80
C SER A 33 12.60 2.73 7.94
N ASP A 34 12.46 4.05 8.02
CA ASP A 34 12.99 4.86 9.09
C ASP A 34 12.15 4.65 10.35
N LEU A 35 12.84 4.29 11.43
CA LEU A 35 12.22 4.01 12.74
C LEU A 35 11.55 5.26 13.31
N SER A 36 11.99 6.46 12.90
CA SER A 36 11.38 7.71 13.35
C SER A 36 10.03 7.96 12.67
N ALA A 37 8.99 8.22 13.48
CA ALA A 37 7.72 8.71 12.96
C ALA A 37 7.91 10.13 12.39
N PRO A 38 7.31 10.47 11.24
CA PRO A 38 7.45 11.79 10.66
C PRO A 38 6.88 12.85 11.60
N ASP A 39 7.62 13.95 11.74
CA ASP A 39 7.20 15.11 12.51
C ASP A 39 6.10 15.89 11.77
N THR A 40 5.03 16.20 12.48
CA THR A 40 3.86 16.91 11.97
C THR A 40 4.18 18.29 11.44
N ALA A 41 5.19 18.98 12.00
CA ALA A 41 5.61 20.30 11.52
C ALA A 41 6.05 20.29 10.05
N SER A 42 6.54 19.15 9.54
CA SER A 42 6.90 18.99 8.12
C SER A 42 5.70 18.68 7.21
N LEU A 43 4.58 18.22 7.78
CA LEU A 43 3.38 17.77 7.06
C LEU A 43 2.27 18.83 7.04
N MET A 44 2.15 19.63 8.12
CA MET A 44 1.14 20.69 8.24
C MET A 44 1.30 21.84 7.23
N HIS A 45 2.48 21.93 6.61
CA HIS A 45 2.76 22.91 5.55
C HIS A 45 2.63 22.34 4.15
N ASP A 46 2.25 21.06 4.03
CA ASP A 46 1.93 20.49 2.73
C ASP A 46 0.55 20.99 2.28
N ALA A 47 0.49 21.50 1.05
CA ALA A 47 -0.74 22.05 0.48
C ALA A 47 -1.83 20.98 0.25
N GLU A 48 -1.48 19.70 0.35
CA GLU A 48 -2.39 18.57 0.15
C GLU A 48 -3.09 18.10 1.43
N LEU A 49 -2.73 18.63 2.60
CA LEU A 49 -3.28 18.21 3.90
C LEU A 49 -3.92 19.38 4.64
N PHE A 50 -5.06 19.12 5.28
CA PHE A 50 -5.77 20.09 6.12
C PHE A 50 -6.25 19.45 7.42
N ASP A 51 -6.36 20.26 8.47
CA ASP A 51 -6.90 19.81 9.75
C ASP A 51 -8.40 19.54 9.61
N CYS A 52 -8.80 18.32 9.95
CA CYS A 52 -10.17 17.82 9.87
C CYS A 52 -10.61 17.13 11.17
N GLY A 53 -9.80 17.24 12.24
CA GLY A 53 -10.10 16.64 13.53
C GLY A 53 -11.21 17.38 14.27
N GLU A 54 -11.87 16.68 15.20
CA GLU A 54 -12.75 17.35 16.16
C GLU A 54 -11.95 18.29 17.09
N GLU A 55 -10.72 17.88 17.41
CA GLU A 55 -9.73 18.67 18.15
C GLU A 55 -8.60 19.09 17.19
N GLU A 56 -8.22 20.38 17.25
CA GLU A 56 -7.16 20.94 16.41
C GLU A 56 -5.83 20.20 16.64
N GLY A 57 -5.16 19.83 15.56
CA GLY A 57 -3.88 19.14 15.56
C GLY A 57 -3.96 17.65 15.88
N THR A 58 -5.14 17.02 15.83
CA THR A 58 -5.30 15.58 16.08
C THR A 58 -5.48 14.74 14.81
N LEU A 59 -5.99 15.32 13.73
CA LEU A 59 -6.23 14.61 12.48
C LEU A 59 -5.96 15.52 11.27
N LEU A 60 -5.12 15.04 10.35
CA LEU A 60 -4.93 15.68 9.05
C LEU A 60 -5.58 14.83 7.96
N CYS A 61 -6.37 15.45 7.10
CA CYS A 61 -7.02 14.81 5.96
C CYS A 61 -6.45 15.36 4.65
N SER A 62 -6.50 14.56 3.59
CA SER A 62 -6.32 15.02 2.22
C SER A 62 -7.67 15.09 1.48
N ASP A 63 -7.70 15.88 0.41
CA ASP A 63 -8.64 15.64 -0.69
C ASP A 63 -8.26 14.34 -1.45
N GLU A 64 -8.89 14.04 -2.58
CA GLU A 64 -8.47 12.91 -3.41
C GLU A 64 -7.03 13.09 -3.91
N THR A 65 -6.14 12.22 -3.45
CA THR A 65 -4.76 12.12 -3.91
C THR A 65 -4.53 10.78 -4.62
N ASN A 66 -3.28 10.51 -5.00
CA ASN A 66 -2.92 9.26 -5.64
C ASN A 66 -1.97 8.47 -4.73
N TYR A 67 -2.18 7.17 -4.63
CA TYR A 67 -1.19 6.17 -4.23
C TYR A 67 -0.74 5.45 -5.51
N TYR A 68 0.41 5.88 -6.06
CA TYR A 68 0.77 5.62 -7.46
C TYR A 68 -0.29 6.15 -8.45
N ASP A 69 -1.06 5.28 -9.09
CA ASP A 69 -2.16 5.66 -9.98
C ASP A 69 -3.55 5.43 -9.34
N LEU A 70 -3.59 4.97 -8.09
CA LEU A 70 -4.80 4.63 -7.37
C LEU A 70 -5.31 5.84 -6.61
N LYS A 71 -6.56 6.23 -6.87
CA LYS A 71 -7.22 7.32 -6.16
C LYS A 71 -7.53 6.91 -4.73
N VAL A 72 -7.07 7.73 -3.78
CA VAL A 72 -7.24 7.50 -2.35
C VAL A 72 -7.50 8.82 -1.62
N PHE A 73 -8.18 8.73 -0.48
CA PHE A 73 -8.18 9.77 0.55
C PHE A 73 -7.25 9.33 1.67
N VAL A 74 -6.48 10.27 2.22
CA VAL A 74 -5.50 10.02 3.28
C VAL A 74 -5.97 10.69 4.56
N GLU A 75 -5.91 9.96 5.67
CA GLU A 75 -6.06 10.51 7.01
C GLU A 75 -4.84 10.15 7.85
N LEU A 76 -4.32 11.12 8.60
CA LEU A 76 -3.18 10.98 9.50
C LEU A 76 -3.64 11.30 10.92
N GLU A 77 -3.74 10.29 11.78
CA GLU A 77 -3.98 10.53 13.21
C GLU A 77 -2.67 10.96 13.87
N LEU A 78 -2.76 12.00 14.69
CA LEU A 78 -1.62 12.63 15.34
C LEU A 78 -1.67 12.38 16.85
N MET A 79 -0.54 11.94 17.40
CA MET A 79 -0.34 11.78 18.84
C MET A 79 0.97 12.46 19.22
N GLU A 80 0.91 13.41 20.15
CA GLU A 80 2.07 14.17 20.63
C GLU A 80 2.88 14.83 19.50
N GLY A 81 2.20 15.33 18.46
CA GLY A 81 2.84 15.97 17.31
C GLY A 81 3.54 15.00 16.34
N LYS A 82 3.26 13.70 16.44
CA LYS A 82 3.75 12.65 15.53
C LYS A 82 2.59 11.90 14.89
N VAL A 83 2.79 11.41 13.67
CA VAL A 83 1.81 10.52 13.03
C VAL A 83 1.80 9.16 13.74
N SER A 84 0.67 8.77 14.32
CA SER A 84 0.46 7.51 15.03
C SER A 84 -0.25 6.46 14.15
N LEU A 85 -1.16 6.91 13.29
CA LEU A 85 -1.88 6.08 12.33
C LEU A 85 -1.94 6.78 10.99
N THR A 86 -1.90 5.99 9.93
CA THR A 86 -2.33 6.48 8.61
C THR A 86 -3.37 5.57 8.03
N ARG A 87 -4.44 6.18 7.51
CA ARG A 87 -5.57 5.51 6.89
C ARG A 87 -5.69 5.96 5.45
N LEU A 88 -5.78 4.99 4.54
CA LEU A 88 -6.12 5.20 3.14
C LEU A 88 -7.52 4.65 2.88
N SER A 89 -8.38 5.48 2.33
CA SER A 89 -9.75 5.11 1.96
C SER A 89 -9.91 5.19 0.45
N LEU A 90 -10.51 4.15 -0.14
CA LEU A 90 -10.74 4.09 -1.58
C LEU A 90 -11.97 3.23 -1.92
N PRO A 91 -12.64 3.45 -3.06
CA PRO A 91 -13.81 2.67 -3.44
C PRO A 91 -13.51 1.18 -3.55
N ASN A 92 -14.40 0.35 -2.99
CA ASN A 92 -14.30 -1.10 -3.07
C ASN A 92 -14.66 -1.58 -4.48
N SER A 93 -13.63 -2.01 -5.21
CA SER A 93 -13.79 -2.68 -6.50
C SER A 93 -12.67 -3.70 -6.68
N LYS A 94 -12.92 -4.74 -7.50
CA LYS A 94 -11.89 -5.75 -7.80
C LYS A 94 -10.59 -5.16 -8.35
N LEU A 95 -10.70 -4.10 -9.16
CA LEU A 95 -9.55 -3.39 -9.70
C LEU A 95 -8.77 -2.68 -8.61
N ASN A 96 -9.46 -1.94 -7.73
CA ASN A 96 -8.84 -1.21 -6.64
C ASN A 96 -8.20 -2.15 -5.61
N ASP A 97 -8.87 -3.26 -5.27
CA ASP A 97 -8.33 -4.32 -4.40
C ASP A 97 -7.02 -4.88 -4.99
N THR A 98 -7.04 -5.26 -6.28
CA THR A 98 -5.84 -5.77 -6.96
C THR A 98 -4.70 -4.76 -6.98
N LYS A 99 -5.00 -3.48 -7.29
CA LYS A 99 -4.01 -2.41 -7.33
C LYS A 99 -3.43 -2.13 -5.94
N ALA A 100 -4.26 -2.04 -4.91
CA ALA A 100 -3.82 -1.83 -3.54
C ALA A 100 -2.86 -2.93 -3.08
N GLN A 101 -3.21 -4.21 -3.27
CA GLN A 101 -2.33 -5.33 -2.93
C GLN A 101 -1.02 -5.30 -3.74
N LEU A 102 -1.07 -4.96 -5.03
CA LEU A 102 0.11 -4.83 -5.87
C LEU A 102 1.04 -3.71 -5.38
N TYR A 103 0.48 -2.57 -4.98
CA TYR A 103 1.26 -1.43 -4.51
C TYR A 103 1.88 -1.68 -3.14
N LEU A 104 1.15 -2.29 -2.20
CA LEU A 104 1.74 -2.76 -0.95
C LEU A 104 2.94 -3.69 -1.21
N ARG A 105 2.84 -4.63 -2.16
CA ARG A 105 3.99 -5.46 -2.57
C ARG A 105 5.11 -4.66 -3.22
N LYS A 106 4.78 -3.69 -4.07
CA LYS A 106 5.76 -2.84 -4.75
C LYS A 106 6.57 -2.02 -3.73
N ASP A 107 5.95 -1.65 -2.62
CA ASP A 107 6.60 -0.97 -1.51
C ASP A 107 7.39 -1.90 -0.58
N GLY A 108 7.41 -3.20 -0.85
CA GLY A 108 8.22 -4.17 -0.13
C GLY A 108 7.49 -4.88 1.02
N LEU A 109 6.20 -4.61 1.22
CA LEU A 109 5.41 -5.35 2.20
C LEU A 109 5.15 -6.78 1.74
N GLN A 110 5.12 -7.68 2.72
CA GLN A 110 4.76 -9.09 2.53
C GLN A 110 3.42 -9.37 3.19
N LEU A 111 2.60 -10.22 2.55
CA LEU A 111 1.32 -10.63 3.12
C LEU A 111 1.59 -11.62 4.24
N LYS A 112 1.16 -11.28 5.45
CA LYS A 112 1.27 -12.11 6.66
C LYS A 112 0.08 -13.06 6.76
N SER A 113 -1.12 -12.55 6.59
CA SER A 113 -2.34 -13.36 6.64
C SER A 113 -3.50 -12.74 5.89
N ALA A 114 -4.47 -13.57 5.52
CA ALA A 114 -5.72 -13.18 4.91
C ALA A 114 -6.89 -13.81 5.66
N THR A 115 -7.89 -13.03 6.03
CA THR A 115 -9.14 -13.54 6.63
C THR A 115 -10.31 -13.23 5.72
N ILE A 116 -11.09 -14.25 5.38
CA ILE A 116 -12.30 -14.14 4.56
C ILE A 116 -13.40 -14.89 5.28
N ASN A 117 -14.49 -14.19 5.63
CA ASN A 117 -15.65 -14.76 6.32
C ASN A 117 -15.29 -15.54 7.60
N GLY A 118 -14.31 -15.03 8.36
CA GLY A 118 -13.85 -15.64 9.61
C GLY A 118 -12.89 -16.84 9.45
N VAL A 119 -12.59 -17.27 8.23
CA VAL A 119 -11.53 -18.25 7.96
C VAL A 119 -10.24 -17.50 7.68
N THR A 120 -9.14 -17.92 8.31
CA THR A 120 -7.82 -17.28 8.15
C THR A 120 -6.84 -18.20 7.44
N PHE A 121 -6.14 -17.67 6.45
CA PHE A 121 -4.94 -18.23 5.84
C PHE A 121 -3.73 -17.49 6.39
N ASP A 122 -2.86 -18.18 7.12
CA ASP A 122 -1.63 -17.64 7.70
C ASP A 122 -0.45 -17.98 6.79
N VAL A 123 0.07 -17.00 6.05
CA VAL A 123 1.06 -17.24 4.99
C VAL A 123 2.39 -17.72 5.59
N LEU A 124 2.81 -17.14 6.71
CA LEU A 124 4.08 -17.49 7.34
C LEU A 124 4.05 -18.92 7.88
N LYS A 125 2.95 -19.30 8.52
CA LYS A 125 2.76 -20.66 9.00
C LYS A 125 2.68 -21.69 7.87
N GLU A 126 1.98 -21.39 6.78
CA GLU A 126 1.88 -22.30 5.63
C GLU A 126 3.23 -22.46 4.91
N LEU A 127 4.05 -21.41 4.85
CA LEU A 127 5.42 -21.50 4.34
C LEU A 127 6.33 -22.38 5.23
N GLU A 128 6.24 -22.24 6.55
CA GLU A 128 6.98 -23.08 7.50
C GLU A 128 6.59 -24.56 7.34
N LEU A 129 5.28 -24.84 7.28
CA LEU A 129 4.78 -26.20 7.07
C LEU A 129 5.20 -26.81 5.72
N ALA A 130 5.25 -26.00 4.66
CA ALA A 130 5.73 -26.45 3.36
C ALA A 130 7.22 -26.82 3.39
N ASP A 131 8.06 -26.01 4.04
CA ASP A 131 9.48 -26.29 4.21
C ASP A 131 9.71 -27.59 5.01
N GLU A 132 8.99 -27.76 6.12
CA GLU A 132 9.04 -29.00 6.93
C GLU A 132 8.65 -30.25 6.14
N GLN A 133 7.74 -30.11 5.17
CA GLN A 133 7.24 -31.21 4.32
C GLN A 133 8.10 -31.41 3.07
N GLY A 134 9.08 -30.54 2.80
CA GLY A 134 9.88 -30.55 1.58
C GLY A 134 9.09 -30.09 0.34
N ASP A 135 7.98 -29.40 0.54
CA ASP A 135 7.18 -28.79 -0.51
C ASP A 135 7.76 -27.44 -0.94
N SER A 136 7.49 -27.05 -2.18
CA SER A 136 7.98 -25.79 -2.73
C SER A 136 7.11 -24.61 -2.29
N PRO A 137 7.65 -23.40 -2.03
CA PRO A 137 6.85 -22.21 -1.69
C PRO A 137 5.73 -21.89 -2.70
N GLN A 138 5.87 -22.33 -3.95
CA GLN A 138 4.85 -22.17 -4.99
C GLN A 138 3.53 -22.90 -4.66
N SER A 139 3.55 -23.96 -3.85
CA SER A 139 2.32 -24.65 -3.43
C SER A 139 1.49 -23.74 -2.50
N VAL A 140 2.18 -23.02 -1.61
CA VAL A 140 1.57 -22.03 -0.71
C VAL A 140 1.02 -20.86 -1.50
N ASP A 141 1.75 -20.35 -2.49
CA ASP A 141 1.26 -19.29 -3.39
C ASP A 141 -0.05 -19.71 -4.10
N GLN A 142 -0.09 -20.94 -4.63
CA GLN A 142 -1.28 -21.46 -5.29
C GLN A 142 -2.47 -21.59 -4.33
N ALA A 143 -2.22 -22.09 -3.11
CA ALA A 143 -3.24 -22.21 -2.08
C ALA A 143 -3.78 -20.84 -1.66
N LEU A 144 -2.89 -19.85 -1.47
CA LEU A 144 -3.26 -18.48 -1.13
C LEU A 144 -4.08 -17.81 -2.24
N VAL A 145 -3.66 -17.92 -3.50
CA VAL A 145 -4.44 -17.37 -4.64
C VAL A 145 -5.83 -18.00 -4.70
N THR A 146 -5.93 -19.30 -4.45
CA THR A 146 -7.22 -20.00 -4.40
C THR A 146 -8.08 -19.47 -3.25
N PHE A 147 -7.49 -19.32 -2.06
CA PHE A 147 -8.15 -18.77 -0.89
C PHE A 147 -8.69 -17.36 -1.15
N LEU A 148 -7.86 -16.44 -1.67
CA LEU A 148 -8.22 -15.05 -1.95
C LEU A 148 -9.34 -14.89 -2.99
N ASN A 149 -9.47 -15.86 -3.90
CA ASN A 149 -10.49 -15.87 -4.94
C ASN A 149 -11.75 -16.67 -4.54
N THR A 150 -11.85 -17.13 -3.29
CA THR A 150 -13.03 -17.83 -2.80
C THR A 150 -14.22 -16.87 -2.79
N THR A 151 -15.16 -17.06 -3.70
CA THR A 151 -16.42 -16.30 -3.73
C THR A 151 -17.37 -16.80 -2.64
N PRO A 152 -17.96 -15.90 -1.81
CA PRO A 152 -19.00 -16.29 -0.88
C PRO A 152 -20.18 -16.90 -1.64
N SER A 153 -20.69 -18.03 -1.15
CA SER A 153 -21.73 -18.82 -1.83
C SER A 153 -23.13 -18.18 -1.82
N SER A 154 -23.35 -17.05 -1.14
CA SER A 154 -24.67 -16.42 -1.10
C SER A 154 -24.64 -14.96 -0.66
N ILE A 155 -25.33 -14.13 -1.46
CA ILE A 155 -25.79 -12.75 -1.21
C ILE A 155 -24.66 -11.71 -1.20
N SER A 156 -24.52 -11.00 -2.32
CA SER A 156 -23.68 -9.83 -2.55
C SER A 156 -22.15 -9.98 -2.38
N PRO A 157 -21.33 -9.72 -3.42
CA PRO A 157 -19.87 -9.56 -3.28
C PRO A 157 -19.44 -8.48 -2.29
N LEU A 158 -20.37 -7.63 -1.84
CA LEU A 158 -20.15 -6.54 -0.89
C LEU A 158 -20.28 -6.99 0.58
N ASP A 159 -20.83 -8.17 0.86
CA ASP A 159 -21.09 -8.65 2.23
C ASP A 159 -19.95 -9.52 2.79
N SER A 160 -18.87 -9.73 2.03
CA SER A 160 -17.74 -10.53 2.51
C SER A 160 -16.84 -9.70 3.43
N ASN A 161 -16.77 -10.10 4.70
CA ASN A 161 -15.77 -9.58 5.63
C ASN A 161 -14.39 -10.13 5.23
N LYS A 162 -13.64 -9.33 4.45
CA LYS A 162 -12.28 -9.63 4.00
C LYS A 162 -11.29 -8.67 4.65
N SER A 163 -10.27 -9.22 5.30
CA SER A 163 -9.13 -8.45 5.80
C SER A 163 -7.80 -9.11 5.41
N LEU A 164 -6.79 -8.29 5.16
CA LEU A 164 -5.44 -8.70 4.82
C LEU A 164 -4.48 -8.00 5.79
N VAL A 165 -3.57 -8.76 6.38
CA VAL A 165 -2.51 -8.23 7.24
C VAL A 165 -1.20 -8.34 6.48
N TRP A 166 -0.51 -7.22 6.35
CA TRP A 166 0.79 -7.10 5.72
C TRP A 166 1.80 -6.61 6.75
N HIS A 167 3.06 -6.99 6.55
CA HIS A 167 4.16 -6.56 7.41
C HIS A 167 5.37 -6.16 6.57
N TRP A 168 6.25 -5.36 7.17
CA TRP A 168 7.58 -5.12 6.61
C TRP A 168 8.52 -6.22 7.13
N PRO A 169 9.22 -6.97 6.26
CA PRO A 169 10.13 -8.03 6.70
C PRO A 169 11.24 -7.53 7.64
N ASP A 170 11.67 -6.28 7.45
CA ASP A 170 12.73 -5.64 8.24
C ASP A 170 12.18 -4.81 9.42
N ASN A 171 10.86 -4.74 9.60
CA ASN A 171 10.22 -3.97 10.67
C ASN A 171 8.89 -4.62 11.12
N GLU A 172 8.99 -5.58 12.03
CA GLU A 172 7.84 -6.29 12.61
C GLU A 172 6.89 -5.40 13.44
N ALA A 173 7.33 -4.20 13.84
CA ALA A 173 6.52 -3.24 14.60
C ALA A 173 5.58 -2.41 13.69
N ALA A 174 5.77 -2.46 12.36
CA ALA A 174 4.89 -1.82 11.40
C ALA A 174 3.93 -2.87 10.81
N LEU A 175 2.64 -2.71 11.09
CA LEU A 175 1.58 -3.55 10.54
C LEU A 175 0.69 -2.72 9.63
N VAL A 176 0.29 -3.35 8.52
CA VAL A 176 -0.64 -2.77 7.57
C VAL A 176 -1.85 -3.67 7.44
N MET A 177 -3.01 -3.15 7.81
CA MET A 177 -4.27 -3.85 7.79
C MET A 177 -5.15 -3.28 6.68
N MET A 178 -5.42 -4.09 5.66
CA MET A 178 -6.34 -3.76 4.57
C MET A 178 -7.68 -4.44 4.82
N ARG A 179 -8.73 -3.67 5.06
CA ARG A 179 -10.10 -4.12 5.36
C ARG A 179 -11.04 -3.74 4.22
N HIS A 180 -11.98 -4.62 3.92
CA HIS A 180 -13.05 -4.36 2.95
C HIS A 180 -14.32 -4.10 3.75
N GLN A 181 -14.82 -2.86 3.72
CA GLN A 181 -16.00 -2.40 4.44
C GLN A 181 -17.02 -1.90 3.43
N ASP A 182 -18.12 -2.64 3.23
CA ASP A 182 -19.19 -2.30 2.29
C ASP A 182 -18.67 -1.74 0.94
N GLN A 183 -18.71 -0.41 0.79
CA GLN A 183 -18.36 0.33 -0.43
C GLN A 183 -16.90 0.80 -0.49
N GLU A 184 -16.09 0.57 0.54
CA GLU A 184 -14.73 1.06 0.65
C GLU A 184 -13.74 -0.04 1.03
N ILE A 185 -12.50 0.16 0.58
CA ILE A 185 -11.33 -0.51 1.11
C ILE A 185 -10.64 0.50 2.01
N ILE A 186 -10.29 0.06 3.20
CA ILE A 186 -9.57 0.85 4.19
C ILE A 186 -8.22 0.19 4.42
N ILE A 187 -7.13 0.92 4.20
CA ILE A 187 -5.77 0.46 4.52
C ILE A 187 -5.29 1.28 5.69
N GLU A 188 -5.09 0.63 6.83
CA GLU A 188 -4.56 1.25 8.02
C GLU A 188 -3.14 0.77 8.28
N LEU A 189 -2.29 1.72 8.62
CA LEU A 189 -0.89 1.49 8.88
C LEU A 189 -0.62 1.99 10.29
N THR A 190 -0.31 1.06 11.17
CA THR A 190 -0.01 1.33 12.58
C THR A 190 1.46 1.05 12.82
N ARG A 191 2.13 1.97 13.50
CA ARG A 191 3.46 1.72 14.08
C ARG A 191 3.26 1.48 15.56
N ASP A 192 3.73 0.35 16.07
CA ASP A 192 3.84 0.17 17.52
C ASP A 192 4.81 1.24 18.06
N MET A 193 4.27 2.26 18.74
CA MET A 193 5.07 3.31 19.40
C MET A 193 5.75 2.81 20.68
N VAL A 194 5.69 1.51 20.94
CA VAL A 194 6.30 0.87 22.10
C VAL A 194 7.81 0.79 21.87
N ASN A 195 8.54 1.77 22.42
CA ASN A 195 10.00 1.93 22.47
C ASN A 195 10.60 3.02 21.54
N GLN A 196 10.06 4.24 21.56
CA GLN A 196 10.84 5.45 21.24
C GLN A 196 11.01 6.32 22.46
#